data_AF-A0A2D6MAW3-F1
#
_entry.id   AF-A0A2D6MAW3-F1
#
_cell.length_a   1.000
_cell.length_b   1.000
_cell.length_c   1.000
_cell.angle_alpha   90.00
_cell.angle_beta   90.00
_cell.angle_gamma   90.00
#
_symmetry.space_group_name_H-M   'P 1'
#
loop_
_entity.id
_entity.type
_entity.pdbx_description
1 polymer ?
#
loop_
_entity_poly.entity_id
_entity_poly.type
_entity_poly.pdbx_seq_one_letter_code
_entity_poly.pdbx_strand_id
1 'polypeptide(L)'
;MKQYQEAEGGNSWQLGSSSIPSDPNNTDRARMLAEIEAGEAEIIAYVEPVPDYAELRRKAYGALGDQLDMLWHAIDEDLPLKDSDFYSTLKAVKATYPKPE
;
A
#
# COMPACT_ATOMS: atom_id res chain seq x y z
N MET A 1 -13.62 16.17 14.94
CA MET A 1 -12.57 15.81 15.90
C MET A 1 -11.41 15.26 15.11
N LYS A 2 -10.17 15.69 15.38
CA LYS A 2 -8.99 15.15 14.69
C LYS A 2 -8.66 13.77 15.26
N GLN A 3 -8.18 12.87 14.43
CA GLN A 3 -7.85 11.51 14.82
C GLN A 3 -6.38 11.26 14.53
N TYR A 4 -5.61 11.03 15.59
CA TYR A 4 -4.19 10.70 15.51
C TYR A 4 -4.00 9.20 15.69
N GLN A 5 -3.09 8.60 14.93
CA GLN A 5 -2.74 7.19 15.03
C GLN A 5 -1.25 7.05 15.30
N GLU A 6 -0.84 6.18 16.22
CA GLU A 6 0.57 5.88 16.43
C GLU A 6 1.07 4.93 15.33
N ALA A 7 2.22 5.25 14.71
CA ALA A 7 2.85 4.36 13.74
C ALA A 7 3.45 3.13 14.43
N GLU A 8 3.57 2.01 13.70
CA GLU A 8 4.24 0.82 14.22
C GLU A 8 5.65 1.15 14.75
N GLY A 9 5.88 0.87 16.04
CA GLY A 9 7.14 1.17 16.73
C GLY A 9 7.24 2.52 17.43
N GLY A 10 6.18 3.35 17.45
CA GLY A 10 6.09 4.56 18.29
C GLY A 10 6.96 5.76 17.84
N ASN A 11 7.57 5.66 16.66
CA ASN A 11 8.51 6.67 16.16
C ASN A 11 7.82 7.88 15.52
N SER A 12 6.53 7.79 15.20
CA SER A 12 5.75 8.89 14.64
C SER A 12 4.24 8.71 14.89
N TRP A 13 3.50 9.80 14.70
CA TRP A 13 2.05 9.88 14.72
C TRP A 13 1.54 10.17 13.30
N GLN A 14 0.36 9.66 12.96
CA GLN A 14 -0.29 9.86 11.66
C GLN A 14 -1.55 10.70 11.84
N LEU A 15 -1.74 11.66 10.94
CA LEU A 15 -2.97 12.45 10.78
C LEU A 15 -3.38 12.39 9.30
N GLY A 16 -4.33 11.50 8.98
CA GLY A 16 -4.66 11.19 7.58
C GLY A 16 -3.43 10.62 6.85
N SER A 17 -2.99 11.28 5.78
CA SER A 17 -1.76 10.92 5.05
C SER A 17 -0.49 11.62 5.55
N SER A 18 -0.58 12.45 6.60
CA SER A 18 0.56 13.20 7.14
C SER A 18 1.20 12.46 8.31
N SER A 19 2.54 12.42 8.34
CA SER A 19 3.31 11.84 9.44
C SER A 19 3.98 12.93 10.28
N ILE A 20 3.82 12.85 11.59
CA ILE A 20 4.36 13.75 12.61
C ILE A 20 5.40 12.97 13.42
N PRO A 21 6.70 13.29 13.33
CA PRO A 21 7.73 12.64 14.12
C PRO A 21 7.49 12.74 15.64
N SER A 22 7.86 11.68 16.39
CA SER A 22 7.77 11.66 17.85
C SER A 22 8.83 12.52 18.57
N ASP A 23 9.64 13.30 17.85
CA ASP A 23 10.66 14.20 18.43
C ASP A 23 10.02 15.21 19.41
N PRO A 24 10.46 15.28 20.67
CA PRO A 24 9.95 16.23 21.66
C PRO A 24 10.02 17.70 21.24
N ASN A 25 10.97 18.08 20.38
CA ASN A 25 11.13 19.45 19.88
C ASN A 25 10.27 19.74 18.64
N ASN A 26 9.53 18.77 18.13
CA ASN A 26 8.66 18.95 16.98
C ASN A 26 7.41 19.78 17.37
N THR A 27 7.23 20.91 16.69
CA THR A 27 6.09 21.82 16.94
C THR A 27 4.74 21.20 16.59
N ASP A 28 4.68 20.32 15.59
CA ASP A 28 3.44 19.62 15.21
C ASP A 28 3.06 18.58 16.27
N ARG A 29 4.04 17.93 16.91
CA ARG A 29 3.80 17.05 18.06
C ARG A 29 3.28 17.83 19.28
N ALA A 30 3.87 18.97 19.58
CA ALA A 30 3.40 19.84 20.67
C ALA A 30 1.96 20.31 20.43
N ARG A 31 1.63 20.69 19.18
CA ARG A 31 0.26 21.05 18.78
C ARG A 31 -0.71 19.87 18.94
N MET A 32 -0.33 18.68 18.49
CA MET A 32 -1.14 17.46 18.66
C MET A 32 -1.50 17.22 20.13
N LEU A 33 -0.52 17.29 21.04
CA LEU A 33 -0.75 17.07 22.47
C LEU A 33 -1.71 18.11 23.05
N ALA A 34 -1.56 19.39 22.68
CA ALA A 34 -2.47 20.45 23.10
C ALA A 34 -3.91 20.26 22.58
N GLU A 35 -4.07 19.77 21.33
CA GLU A 35 -5.38 19.46 20.75
C GLU A 35 -6.07 18.28 21.45
N ILE A 36 -5.30 17.26 21.86
CA ILE A 36 -5.81 16.13 22.66
C ILE A 36 -6.22 16.59 24.06
N GLU A 37 -5.40 17.41 24.72
CA GLU A 37 -5.71 17.98 26.04
C GLU A 37 -6.94 18.89 26.00
N ALA A 38 -7.11 19.67 24.93
CA ALA A 38 -8.29 20.49 24.68
C ALA A 38 -9.55 19.68 24.30
N GLY A 39 -9.42 18.36 24.08
CA GLY A 39 -10.52 17.50 23.64
C GLY A 39 -10.96 17.71 22.19
N GLU A 40 -10.17 18.40 21.38
CA GLU A 40 -10.42 18.63 19.96
C GLU A 40 -9.94 17.47 19.07
N ALA A 41 -9.08 16.62 19.64
CA ALA A 41 -8.51 15.44 19.02
C ALA A 41 -8.51 14.22 19.95
N GLU A 42 -8.46 13.04 19.34
CA GLU A 42 -8.36 11.76 20.02
C GLU A 42 -7.26 10.89 19.38
N ILE A 43 -6.66 10.01 20.19
CA ILE A 43 -5.78 8.96 19.69
C ILE A 43 -6.63 7.72 19.41
N ILE A 44 -6.58 7.23 18.18
CA ILE A 44 -7.24 6.00 17.77
C ILE A 44 -6.20 4.96 17.35
N ALA A 45 -6.59 3.69 17.41
CA ALA A 45 -5.74 2.62 16.90
C ALA A 45 -5.49 2.81 15.40
N TYR A 46 -4.25 2.56 14.95
CA TYR A 46 -3.92 2.52 13.54
C TYR A 46 -4.73 1.41 12.86
N VAL A 47 -5.38 1.76 11.75
CA VAL A 47 -6.06 0.79 10.87
C VAL A 47 -5.34 0.86 9.54
N GLU A 48 -4.64 -0.23 9.18
CA GLU A 48 -3.99 -0.32 7.88
C GLU A 48 -5.04 -0.12 6.78
N PRO A 49 -4.82 0.79 5.82
CA PRO A 49 -5.77 0.98 4.74
C PRO A 49 -5.93 -0.32 3.96
N VAL A 50 -7.18 -0.67 3.62
CA VAL A 50 -7.43 -1.82 2.75
C VAL A 50 -6.80 -1.52 1.39
N PRO A 51 -5.86 -2.35 0.91
CA PRO A 51 -5.17 -2.11 -0.35
C PRO A 51 -6.16 -2.14 -1.51
N ASP A 52 -5.98 -1.23 -2.46
CA ASP A 52 -6.82 -1.19 -3.65
C ASP A 52 -6.50 -2.35 -4.62
N TYR A 53 -7.32 -2.50 -5.67
CA TYR A 53 -7.10 -3.55 -6.66
C TYR A 53 -5.73 -3.43 -7.36
N ALA A 54 -5.19 -2.22 -7.52
CA ALA A 54 -3.94 -1.99 -8.21
C ALA A 54 -2.75 -2.42 -7.34
N GLU A 55 -2.78 -2.11 -6.05
CA GLU A 55 -1.81 -2.56 -5.06
C GLU A 55 -1.81 -4.07 -4.91
N LEU A 56 -3.00 -4.68 -4.84
CA LEU A 56 -3.15 -6.13 -4.78
C LEU A 56 -2.57 -6.82 -6.02
N ARG A 57 -2.87 -6.31 -7.22
CA ARG A 57 -2.27 -6.83 -8.47
C ARG A 57 -0.76 -6.67 -8.49
N ARG A 58 -0.24 -5.50 -8.10
CA ARG A 58 1.21 -5.24 -8.06
C ARG A 58 1.94 -6.22 -7.15
N LYS A 59 1.36 -6.54 -5.98
CA LYS A 59 1.91 -7.55 -5.06
C LYS A 59 1.82 -8.96 -5.66
N ALA A 60 0.75 -9.27 -6.39
CA ALA A 60 0.48 -10.61 -6.93
C ALA A 60 1.21 -10.95 -8.25
N TYR A 61 1.64 -9.97 -9.04
CA TYR A 61 2.39 -10.23 -10.28
C TYR A 61 3.78 -10.85 -10.06
N GLY A 62 4.31 -10.82 -8.83
CA GLY A 62 5.64 -11.30 -8.52
C GLY A 62 6.74 -10.33 -8.97
N ALA A 63 7.98 -10.82 -9.07
CA ALA A 63 9.12 -10.01 -9.47
C ALA A 63 9.02 -9.60 -10.95
N LEU A 64 9.49 -8.39 -11.29
CA LEU A 64 9.49 -7.91 -12.67
C LEU A 64 10.41 -8.76 -13.57
N GLY A 65 11.51 -9.28 -13.02
CA GLY A 65 12.43 -10.18 -13.73
C GLY A 65 11.71 -11.42 -14.24
N ASP A 66 11.02 -12.15 -13.37
CA ASP A 66 10.28 -13.37 -13.71
C ASP A 66 9.20 -13.10 -14.78
N GLN A 67 8.51 -11.96 -14.68
CA GLN A 67 7.51 -11.56 -15.69
C GLN A 67 8.14 -11.33 -17.07
N LEU A 68 9.31 -10.69 -17.12
CA LEU A 68 10.04 -10.45 -18.37
C LEU A 68 10.64 -11.74 -18.92
N ASP A 69 11.09 -12.65 -18.05
CA ASP A 69 11.62 -13.96 -18.40
C ASP A 69 10.54 -14.84 -19.04
N MET A 70 9.34 -14.90 -18.44
CA MET A 70 8.18 -15.58 -19.04
C MET A 70 7.81 -15.02 -20.42
N LEU A 71 7.87 -13.69 -20.59
CA LEU A 71 7.61 -13.04 -21.87
C LEU A 71 8.69 -13.39 -22.90
N TRP A 72 9.96 -13.38 -22.47
CA TRP A 72 11.08 -13.73 -23.32
C TRP A 72 10.97 -15.17 -23.82
N HIS A 73 10.72 -16.13 -22.93
CA HIS A 73 10.50 -17.54 -23.28
C HIS A 73 9.38 -17.71 -24.30
N ALA A 74 8.26 -17.01 -24.15
CA ALA A 74 7.17 -17.04 -25.11
C ALA A 74 7.58 -16.54 -26.50
N ILE A 75 8.45 -15.53 -26.58
CA ILE A 75 8.95 -14.99 -27.84
C ILE A 75 9.99 -15.91 -28.47
N ASP A 76 10.91 -16.44 -27.66
CA ASP A 76 12.01 -17.31 -28.11
C ASP A 76 11.47 -18.63 -28.69
N GLU A 77 10.40 -19.17 -28.10
CA GLU A 77 9.73 -20.38 -28.56
C GLU A 77 8.69 -20.12 -29.69
N ASP A 78 8.56 -18.89 -30.17
CA ASP A 78 7.55 -18.45 -31.16
C ASP A 78 6.11 -18.83 -30.76
N LEU A 79 5.83 -18.80 -29.46
CA LEU A 79 4.51 -19.14 -28.93
C LEU A 79 3.53 -17.97 -29.15
N PRO A 80 2.27 -18.25 -29.53
CA PRO A 80 1.22 -17.25 -29.45
C PRO A 80 1.13 -16.72 -28.01
N LEU A 81 1.25 -15.40 -27.82
CA LEU A 81 1.24 -14.78 -26.49
C LEU A 81 -0.01 -15.12 -25.66
N LYS A 82 -1.13 -15.50 -26.31
CA LYS A 82 -2.36 -15.90 -25.61
C LYS A 82 -2.27 -17.28 -24.95
N ASP A 83 -1.32 -18.10 -25.39
CA ASP A 83 -1.11 -19.47 -24.93
C ASP A 83 0.10 -19.57 -24.00
N SER A 84 0.82 -18.46 -23.76
CA SER A 84 2.02 -18.44 -22.92
C SER A 84 1.73 -18.27 -21.43
N ASP A 85 2.71 -18.66 -20.62
CA ASP A 85 2.68 -18.51 -19.16
C ASP A 85 2.59 -17.05 -18.72
N PHE A 86 3.18 -16.14 -19.50
CA PHE A 86 3.04 -14.71 -19.27
C PHE A 86 1.56 -14.29 -19.27
N TYR A 87 0.78 -14.71 -20.26
CA TYR A 87 -0.63 -14.34 -20.33
C TYR A 87 -1.49 -15.05 -19.29
N SER A 88 -1.27 -16.36 -19.07
CA SER A 88 -2.04 -17.13 -18.09
C SER A 88 -1.86 -16.56 -16.67
N THR A 89 -0.63 -16.20 -16.30
CA THR A 89 -0.29 -15.57 -15.01
C THR A 89 -0.97 -14.21 -14.86
N LEU A 90 -0.87 -13.33 -15.87
CA LEU A 90 -1.54 -12.02 -15.82
C LEU A 90 -3.06 -12.15 -15.74
N LYS A 91 -3.64 -13.12 -16.46
CA LYS A 91 -5.08 -13.38 -16.47
C LYS A 91 -5.55 -13.84 -15.09
N ALA A 92 -4.83 -14.76 -14.44
CA ALA A 92 -5.15 -15.22 -13.10
C ALA A 92 -5.17 -14.06 -12.09
N VAL A 93 -4.12 -13.24 -12.04
CA VAL A 93 -4.04 -12.07 -11.15
C VAL A 93 -5.19 -11.08 -11.39
N LYS A 94 -5.54 -10.83 -12.66
CA LYS A 94 -6.64 -9.92 -13.01
C LYS A 94 -8.01 -10.48 -12.64
N ALA A 95 -8.18 -11.80 -12.67
CA ALA A 95 -9.40 -12.48 -12.24
C ALA A 95 -9.53 -12.49 -10.71
N THR A 96 -8.43 -12.67 -9.98
CA THR A 96 -8.41 -12.61 -8.52
C THR A 96 -8.69 -11.20 -7.99
N TYR A 97 -8.16 -10.18 -8.66
CA TYR A 97 -8.32 -8.77 -8.27
C TYR A 97 -8.95 -7.98 -9.43
N PRO A 98 -10.27 -8.07 -9.65
CA PRO A 98 -10.94 -7.35 -10.73
C PRO A 98 -10.87 -5.83 -10.51
N LYS A 99 -11.02 -5.06 -11.59
CA LYS A 99 -11.23 -3.62 -11.45
C LYS A 99 -12.62 -3.39 -10.87
N PRO A 100 -12.81 -2.46 -9.94
CA PRO A 100 -14.15 -2.00 -9.59
C PRO A 100 -14.82 -1.37 -10.83
N GLU A 101 -16.15 -1.54 -10.95
CA GLU A 101 -17.00 -0.94 -11.99
C GLU A 101 -17.13 0.58 -11.81
#